data_AF-K1TNY1-F1
#
_entry.id   AF-K1TNY1-F1
#
_cell.length_a   1.000
_cell.length_b   1.000
_cell.length_c   1.000
_cell.angle_alpha   90.00
_cell.angle_beta   90.00
_cell.angle_gamma   90.00
#
_symmetry.space_group_name_H-M   'P 1'
#
loop_
_entity.id
_entity.type
_entity.pdbx_description
1 polymer ?
#
loop_
_entity_poly.entity_id
_entity_poly.type
_entity_poly.pdbx_seq_one_letter_code
_entity_poly.pdbx_strand_id
1 'polypeptide(L)' 'TGKTGTQNAFFNIFNHLQLSGKQLILTSDKPPVELKDIEQRLLTRFKWVTSP' A
#
# COMPACT_ATOMS: atom_id res chain seq x y z
N THR A 1 15.16 9.04 -8.55
CA THR A 1 13.96 9.83 -8.16
C THR A 1 12.62 9.23 -8.64
N GLY A 2 12.57 8.19 -9.46
CA GLY A 2 11.29 7.56 -9.89
C GLY A 2 10.54 6.75 -8.81
N LYS A 3 11.27 6.00 -7.97
CA LYS A 3 10.68 5.11 -6.95
C LYS A 3 9.77 5.85 -5.95
N THR A 4 10.19 7.01 -5.46
CA THR A 4 9.39 7.85 -4.54
C THR A 4 8.16 8.44 -5.23
N GLY A 5 8.29 8.88 -6.48
CA GLY A 5 7.16 9.40 -7.26
C GLY A 5 6.09 8.33 -7.50
N THR A 6 6.49 7.11 -7.85
CA THR A 6 5.57 5.98 -8.01
C THR A 6 4.88 5.60 -6.70
N GLN A 7 5.61 5.58 -5.57
CA GLN A 7 5.01 5.31 -4.26
C GLN A 7 4.01 6.39 -3.82
N ASN A 8 4.30 7.66 -4.11
CA ASN A 8 3.37 8.78 -3.88
C ASN A 8 2.07 8.61 -4.69
N ALA A 9 2.19 8.30 -5.98
CA ALA A 9 1.03 8.07 -6.84
C ALA A 9 0.19 6.89 -6.34
N PHE A 10 0.84 5.77 -6.01
CA PHE A 10 0.18 4.60 -5.45
C PHE A 10 -0.56 4.91 -4.14
N PHE A 11 0.07 5.65 -3.22
CA PHE A 11 -0.56 6.07 -1.96
C PHE A 11 -1.84 6.87 -2.20
N ASN A 12 -1.82 7.82 -3.13
CA ASN A 12 -2.99 8.65 -3.44
C ASN A 12 -4.14 7.82 -4.05
N ILE A 13 -3.82 6.92 -4.98
CA ILE A 13 -4.80 6.00 -5.60
C ILE A 13 -5.40 5.08 -4.54
N PHE A 14 -4.55 4.45 -3.71
CA PHE A 14 -4.98 3.56 -2.65
C PHE A 14 -5.93 4.25 -1.66
N ASN A 15 -5.56 5.44 -1.16
CA ASN A 15 -6.41 6.19 -0.24
C ASN A 15 -7.75 6.57 -0.87
N HIS A 16 -7.75 7.04 -2.12
CA HIS A 16 -8.98 7.42 -2.80
C HIS A 16 -9.93 6.22 -2.94
N LEU A 17 -9.42 5.06 -3.33
CA LEU A 17 -10.20 3.83 -3.46
C LEU A 17 -10.69 3.31 -2.10
N GLN A 18 -9.83 3.31 -1.08
CA GLN A 18 -10.20 2.89 0.27
C GLN A 18 -11.31 3.78 0.85
N LEU A 19 -11.17 5.11 0.74
CA LEU A 19 -12.18 6.07 1.22
C LEU A 19 -13.50 5.97 0.43
N SER A 20 -13.43 5.55 -0.84
CA SER A 20 -14.61 5.33 -1.68
C SER A 20 -15.28 3.97 -1.46
N GLY A 21 -14.84 3.20 -0.46
CA GLY A 21 -15.37 1.86 -0.16
C GLY A 21 -15.16 0.85 -1.28
N LYS A 22 -14.15 1.06 -2.15
CA LYS A 22 -13.84 0.14 -3.24
C LYS A 22 -12.98 -1.00 -2.72
N GLN A 23 -13.25 -2.22 -3.20
CA GLN A 23 -12.44 -3.38 -2.87
C GLN A 23 -11.05 -3.24 -3.51
N LEU A 24 -10.02 -3.46 -2.69
CA LEU A 24 -8.61 -3.42 -3.08
C LEU A 24 -8.01 -4.80 -2.83
N ILE A 25 -7.45 -5.41 -3.88
CA ILE A 25 -6.71 -6.67 -3.79
C ILE A 25 -5.28 -6.38 -4.21
N LEU A 26 -4.33 -6.74 -3.35
CA LEU A 26 -2.90 -6.58 -3.58
C LEU A 26 -2.23 -7.94 -3.37
N THR A 27 -1.33 -8.29 -4.27
CA THR A 27 -0.53 -9.53 -4.19
C THR A 27 0.94 -9.18 -4.10
N SER A 28 1.67 -9.92 -3.28
CA SER A 28 3.10 -9.75 -3.05
C SER A 28 3.74 -11.13 -2.86
N ASP A 29 4.98 -11.28 -3.31
CA ASP A 29 5.81 -12.47 -3.07
C ASP A 29 6.28 -12.56 -1.61
N LYS A 30 6.23 -11.43 -0.88
CA LYS A 30 6.66 -11.30 0.52
C LYS A 30 5.60 -10.66 1.40
N PRO A 31 5.56 -10.99 2.70
CA PRO A 31 4.66 -10.33 3.64
C PRO A 31 5.00 -8.83 3.78
N PRO A 32 4.03 -7.97 4.17
CA PRO A 32 4.24 -6.53 4.27
C PRO A 32 5.46 -6.13 5.12
N VAL A 33 5.74 -6.86 6.20
CA VAL A 33 6.87 -6.58 7.11
C VAL A 33 8.26 -6.81 6.47
N GLU A 34 8.34 -7.56 5.38
CA GLU A 34 9.58 -7.87 4.67
C GLU A 34 9.82 -6.99 3.42
N LEU A 35 8.85 -6.13 3.07
CA LEU A 35 8.96 -5.23 1.93
C LEU A 35 9.93 -4.08 2.22
N LYS A 36 11.18 -4.24 1.74
CA LYS A 36 12.21 -3.21 1.84
C LYS A 36 11.93 -2.05 0.89
N ASP A 37 12.36 -0.85 1.28
CA ASP A 37 12.22 0.39 0.52
C ASP A 37 10.78 0.80 0.14
N ILE A 38 9.79 0.26 0.85
CA ILE A 38 8.42 0.77 0.84
C ILE A 38 8.28 1.75 2.00
N GLU A 39 7.62 2.88 1.76
CA GLU A 39 7.35 3.87 2.79
C GLU A 39 6.49 3.29 3.93
N GLN A 40 6.84 3.62 5.17
CA GLN A 40 6.15 3.12 6.38
C GLN A 40 4.62 3.33 6.35
N ARG A 41 4.15 4.44 5.76
CA ARG A 41 2.72 4.72 5.61
C ARG A 41 1.99 3.68 4.74
N LEU A 42 2.64 3.14 3.71
CA LEU A 42 2.07 2.07 2.89
C LEU A 42 2.09 0.74 3.64
N LEU A 43 3.17 0.45 4.38
CA LEU A 43 3.26 -0.74 5.22
C LEU A 43 2.15 -0.81 6.28
N THR A 44 1.84 0.32 6.92
CA THR A 44 0.72 0.41 7.86
C THR A 44 -0.60 0.09 7.17
N ARG A 45 -0.86 0.61 5.96
CA ARG A 45 -2.09 0.33 5.21
C ARG A 45 -2.22 -1.15 4.81
N PHE A 46 -1.13 -1.80 4.43
CA PHE A 46 -1.15 -3.23 4.10
C PHE A 46 -1.49 -4.10 5.32
N LYS A 47 -1.03 -3.72 6.52
CA LYS A 47 -1.40 -4.41 7.76
C LYS A 47 -2.91 -4.34 8.07
N TRP A 48 -3.58 -3.26 7.66
CA TRP A 48 -5.03 -3.11 7.88
C TRP A 48 -5.84 -4.07 7.02
N VAL A 49 -5.39 -4.34 5.78
CA VAL A 49 -6.04 -5.30 4.87
C VAL A 49 -5.90 -6.74 5.40
N THR A 50 -4.83 -7.03 6.15
CA THR A 50 -4.57 -8.37 6.71
C THR A 50 -5.16 -8.59 8.11
N SER A 51 -5.85 -7.59 8.69
CA SER A 51 -6.59 -7.81 9.93
C SER A 51 -7.90 -8.54 9.59
N PRO A 52 -8.17 -9.73 10.17
CA PRO A 52 -9.47 -10.37 10.05
C PRO A 52 -10.58 -9.49 10.63
#